data_AF-A0A3D1N5Y9-F1
#
_entry.id   AF-A0A3D1N5Y9-F1
#
_cell.length_a   1.000
_cell.length_b   1.000
_cell.length_c   1.000
_cell.angle_alpha   90.00
_cell.angle_beta   90.00
_cell.angle_gamma   90.00
#
_symmetry.space_group_name_H-M   'P 1'
#
loop_
_entity.id
_entity.type
_entity.pdbx_description
1 polymer ?
#
loop_
_entity_poly.entity_id
_entity_poly.type
_entity_poly.pdbx_seq_one_letter_code
_entity_poly.pdbx_strand_id
1 'polypeptide(L)'
;MTLSVAMCTYNGSKFIKDQLNSIINQSRLIDEIIIYDDCSTDATVAIINEYIEKYPGLIQLFQNKKNLKSTKNFENAISQCTGEYIFLADQDDVWDYYKVEKIIAKFEGNETLEGIFTNGKLINDFNETIPNTDMWDSFYFFEKNLEKPVDLLCLLKHHANMVTGATLCIKKSIVNLILPFPDLTKKKFYHDEWIALILASRNSLDYINEHLISYRIHSSQQIGVNRQKLDDIIVPHPHLIYTLQITKKYFPNSFTQCRRISRIYYNCYKKFNTLALLYTDKQSPVDLNQIALENLALHKKAEKKLRENSWYRYKLRKVSKFIFRKKKVL
;
A
#
# COMPACT_ATOMS: atom_id res chain seq x y z
N MET A 1 15.14 21.42 8.12
CA MET A 1 14.15 20.35 7.91
C MET A 1 12.81 20.96 7.55
N THR A 2 12.35 20.70 6.32
CA THR A 2 11.05 21.16 5.78
C THR A 2 10.16 19.96 5.47
N LEU A 3 8.84 20.13 5.63
CA LEU A 3 7.85 19.05 5.60
C LEU A 3 6.75 19.38 4.59
N SER A 4 6.55 18.48 3.63
CA SER A 4 5.48 18.55 2.65
C SER A 4 4.41 17.50 2.88
N VAL A 5 3.18 17.83 2.53
CA VAL A 5 2.13 16.85 2.30
C VAL A 5 1.83 16.80 0.80
N ALA A 6 1.87 15.61 0.22
CA ALA A 6 1.32 15.33 -1.11
C ALA A 6 -0.05 14.69 -0.93
N MET A 7 -1.10 15.42 -1.31
CA MET A 7 -2.49 14.98 -1.19
C MET A 7 -3.16 14.85 -2.55
N CYS A 8 -3.96 13.80 -2.72
CA CYS A 8 -4.78 13.60 -3.91
C CYS A 8 -6.27 13.67 -3.56
N THR A 9 -7.05 14.36 -4.37
CA THR A 9 -8.51 14.49 -4.18
C THR A 9 -9.30 14.07 -5.41
N TYR A 10 -10.49 13.51 -5.21
CA TYR A 10 -11.51 13.25 -6.23
C TYR A 10 -12.86 13.03 -5.55
N ASN A 11 -13.79 13.96 -5.73
CA ASN A 11 -15.13 13.94 -5.13
C ASN A 11 -15.11 13.62 -3.61
N GLY A 12 -14.27 14.35 -2.87
CA GLY A 12 -13.99 14.17 -1.46
C GLY A 12 -14.70 15.16 -0.53
N SER A 13 -15.71 15.90 -1.01
CA SER A 13 -16.25 17.05 -0.26
C SER A 13 -16.79 16.69 1.12
N LYS A 14 -17.15 15.42 1.32
CA LYS A 14 -17.66 14.89 2.59
C LYS A 14 -16.59 14.83 3.69
N PHE A 15 -15.33 14.58 3.36
CA PHE A 15 -14.30 14.22 4.35
C PHE A 15 -13.06 15.13 4.31
N ILE A 16 -12.86 15.88 3.21
CA ILE A 16 -11.66 16.72 3.02
C ILE A 16 -11.46 17.76 4.14
N LYS A 17 -12.54 18.27 4.76
CA LYS A 17 -12.44 19.20 5.89
C LYS A 17 -11.78 18.55 7.11
N ASP A 18 -12.20 17.34 7.48
CA ASP A 18 -11.63 16.60 8.61
C ASP A 18 -10.15 16.29 8.37
N GLN A 19 -9.82 15.86 7.15
CA GLN A 19 -8.46 15.54 6.78
C GLN A 19 -7.54 16.77 6.82
N LEU A 20 -7.93 17.88 6.17
CA LEU A 20 -7.16 19.13 6.19
C LEU A 20 -6.99 19.66 7.62
N ASN A 21 -8.04 19.63 8.43
CA ASN A 21 -7.94 20.04 9.84
C ASN A 21 -6.94 19.16 10.61
N SER A 22 -6.92 17.85 10.38
CA SER A 22 -6.01 16.94 11.07
C SER A 22 -4.53 17.17 10.71
N ILE A 23 -4.26 17.63 9.49
CA ILE A 23 -2.91 17.93 8.99
C ILE A 23 -2.44 19.30 9.48
N ILE A 24 -3.30 20.32 9.41
CA ILE A 24 -2.95 21.70 9.79
C ILE A 24 -2.69 21.81 11.30
N ASN A 25 -3.39 21.00 12.10
CA ASN A 25 -3.26 21.03 13.56
C ASN A 25 -2.27 19.98 14.10
N GLN A 26 -1.27 19.54 13.33
CA GLN A 26 -0.25 18.60 13.83
C GLN A 26 0.63 19.23 14.91
N SER A 27 1.11 18.42 15.87
CA SER A 27 2.05 18.88 16.92
C SER A 27 3.35 19.44 16.33
N ARG A 28 3.83 18.83 15.24
CA ARG A 28 4.85 19.38 14.36
C ARG A 28 4.16 19.89 13.09
N LEU A 29 4.16 21.22 12.93
CA LEU A 29 3.52 21.90 11.80
C LEU A 29 4.13 21.49 10.46
N ILE A 30 3.27 21.33 9.45
CA ILE A 30 3.63 21.14 8.05
C ILE A 30 4.00 22.48 7.42
N ASP A 31 4.99 22.49 6.52
CA ASP A 31 5.46 23.70 5.84
C ASP A 31 4.73 23.95 4.52
N GLU A 32 4.27 22.90 3.83
CA GLU A 32 3.43 23.00 2.63
C GLU A 32 2.50 21.80 2.43
N ILE A 33 1.34 22.04 1.81
CA ILE A 33 0.37 21.03 1.39
C ILE A 33 0.15 21.20 -0.12
N ILE A 34 0.65 20.24 -0.88
CA ILE A 34 0.45 20.14 -2.33
C ILE A 34 -0.76 19.24 -2.58
N ILE A 35 -1.82 19.82 -3.12
CA ILE A 35 -3.06 19.10 -3.44
C ILE A 35 -3.21 19.00 -4.95
N TYR A 36 -3.36 17.78 -5.45
CA TYR A 36 -3.79 17.53 -6.82
C TYR A 36 -5.21 17.00 -6.83
N ASP A 37 -6.12 17.75 -7.44
CA ASP A 37 -7.51 17.36 -7.64
C ASP A 37 -7.72 16.70 -9.00
N ASP A 38 -8.33 15.51 -8.99
CA ASP A 38 -8.49 14.66 -10.15
C ASP A 38 -9.79 14.91 -10.91
N CYS A 39 -10.09 16.20 -11.14
CA CYS A 39 -11.31 16.75 -11.75
C CYS A 39 -12.60 16.44 -10.97
N SER A 40 -12.62 16.80 -9.69
CA SER A 40 -13.81 16.73 -8.85
C SER A 40 -14.96 17.56 -9.41
N THR A 41 -16.17 17.02 -9.29
CA THR A 41 -17.42 17.65 -9.72
C THR A 41 -18.31 18.09 -8.56
N ASP A 42 -17.93 17.75 -7.33
CA ASP A 42 -18.62 18.16 -6.10
C ASP A 42 -17.96 19.42 -5.49
N ALA A 43 -18.28 19.72 -4.24
CA ALA A 43 -17.75 20.89 -3.54
C ALA A 43 -16.27 20.78 -3.11
N THR A 44 -15.53 19.72 -3.48
CA THR A 44 -14.14 19.48 -3.01
C THR A 44 -13.23 20.67 -3.29
N VAL A 45 -13.19 21.16 -4.52
CA VAL A 45 -12.35 22.29 -4.93
C VAL A 45 -12.75 23.58 -4.21
N ALA A 46 -14.06 23.84 -4.07
CA ALA A 46 -14.56 25.01 -3.36
C ALA A 46 -14.11 25.00 -1.89
N ILE A 47 -14.22 23.85 -1.22
CA ILE A 47 -13.76 23.68 0.16
C ILE A 47 -12.25 23.90 0.27
N ILE A 48 -11.45 23.36 -0.65
CA ILE A 48 -9.99 23.58 -0.62
C ILE A 48 -9.65 25.06 -0.77
N ASN A 49 -10.36 25.80 -1.63
CA ASN A 49 -10.16 27.25 -1.77
C ASN A 49 -10.48 28.03 -0.48
N GLU A 50 -11.53 27.65 0.27
CA GLU A 50 -11.81 28.24 1.60
C GLU A 50 -10.59 28.07 2.54
N TYR A 51 -9.92 26.92 2.49
CA TYR A 51 -8.73 26.66 3.29
C TYR A 51 -7.50 27.43 2.78
N ILE A 52 -7.33 27.60 1.47
CA ILE A 52 -6.25 28.44 0.90
C ILE A 52 -6.39 29.89 1.39
N GLU A 53 -7.61 30.44 1.40
CA GLU A 53 -7.87 31.79 1.90
C GLU A 53 -7.60 31.91 3.41
N LYS A 54 -7.96 30.88 4.18
CA LYS A 54 -7.76 30.85 5.64
C LYS A 54 -6.28 30.65 6.05
N TYR A 55 -5.50 29.95 5.24
CA TYR A 55 -4.10 29.60 5.51
C TYR A 55 -3.20 30.00 4.33
N PRO A 56 -3.02 31.31 4.09
CA PRO A 56 -2.31 31.80 2.91
C PRO A 56 -0.86 31.30 2.89
N GLY A 57 -0.45 30.75 1.74
CA GLY A 57 0.90 30.22 1.52
C GLY A 57 1.12 28.77 1.95
N LEU A 58 0.20 28.17 2.72
CA LEU A 58 0.35 26.78 3.18
C LEU A 58 -0.10 25.77 2.12
N ILE A 59 -1.17 26.06 1.38
CA ILE A 59 -1.83 25.10 0.48
C ILE A 59 -1.67 25.55 -0.97
N GLN A 60 -1.25 24.62 -1.84
CA GLN A 60 -1.21 24.81 -3.29
C GLN A 60 -2.13 23.77 -3.94
N LEU A 61 -3.12 24.24 -4.70
CA LEU A 61 -4.07 23.38 -5.41
C LEU A 61 -3.79 23.36 -6.91
N PHE A 62 -3.66 22.15 -7.46
CA PHE A 62 -3.60 21.86 -8.88
C PHE A 62 -4.83 21.06 -9.29
N GLN A 63 -5.41 21.34 -10.45
CA GLN A 63 -6.58 20.63 -10.96
C GLN A 63 -6.26 19.96 -12.30
N ASN A 64 -6.49 18.65 -12.39
CA ASN A 64 -6.32 17.92 -13.64
C ASN A 64 -7.45 18.27 -14.62
N LYS A 65 -7.11 18.32 -15.92
CA LYS A 65 -8.11 18.50 -16.99
C LYS A 65 -8.96 17.26 -17.25
N LYS A 66 -8.51 16.10 -16.78
CA LYS A 66 -9.18 14.80 -16.91
C LYS A 66 -8.78 13.92 -15.74
N ASN A 67 -9.62 12.95 -15.42
CA ASN A 67 -9.34 11.98 -14.35
C ASN A 67 -8.14 11.08 -14.73
N LEU A 68 -7.04 11.21 -14.00
CA LEU A 68 -5.79 10.48 -14.11
C LEU A 68 -5.68 9.30 -13.14
N LYS A 69 -6.61 9.18 -12.18
CA LYS A 69 -6.61 8.22 -11.08
C LYS A 69 -5.46 8.45 -10.08
N SER A 70 -5.65 7.90 -8.87
CA SER A 70 -4.75 8.02 -7.72
C SER A 70 -3.24 7.92 -8.06
N THR A 71 -2.77 6.85 -8.72
CA THR A 71 -1.32 6.66 -8.99
C THR A 71 -0.68 7.83 -9.71
N LYS A 72 -1.25 8.28 -10.84
CA LYS A 72 -0.67 9.37 -11.62
C LYS A 72 -0.87 10.72 -10.92
N ASN A 73 -1.93 10.85 -10.13
CA ASN A 73 -2.18 12.03 -9.34
C ASN A 73 -1.13 12.20 -8.23
N PHE A 74 -0.79 11.11 -7.53
CA PHE A 74 0.29 11.10 -6.53
C PHE A 74 1.66 11.35 -7.16
N GLU A 75 1.93 10.83 -8.35
CA GLU A 75 3.16 11.16 -9.08
C GLU A 75 3.31 12.68 -9.26
N ASN A 76 2.25 13.34 -9.71
CA ASN A 76 2.26 14.78 -9.90
C ASN A 76 2.40 15.53 -8.56
N ALA A 77 1.65 15.14 -7.52
CA ALA A 77 1.74 15.77 -6.21
C ALA A 77 3.14 15.66 -5.59
N ILE A 78 3.74 14.45 -5.58
CA ILE A 78 5.09 14.21 -5.07
C ILE A 78 6.14 15.02 -5.86
N SER A 79 5.95 15.16 -7.17
CA SER A 79 6.88 15.92 -8.02
C SER A 79 6.95 17.40 -7.65
N GLN A 80 5.85 17.98 -7.17
CA GLN A 80 5.75 19.40 -6.81
C GLN A 80 6.18 19.69 -5.36
N CYS A 81 6.24 18.70 -4.48
CA CYS A 81 6.70 18.92 -3.10
C CYS A 81 8.16 19.39 -3.05
N THR A 82 8.46 20.36 -2.20
CA THR A 82 9.79 20.96 -1.99
C THR A 82 10.43 20.58 -0.66
N GLY A 83 9.63 20.06 0.28
CA GLY A 83 10.05 19.64 1.60
C GLY A 83 11.02 18.46 1.58
N GLU A 84 11.91 18.42 2.57
CA GLU A 84 12.87 17.34 2.79
C GLU A 84 12.18 16.00 3.07
N TYR A 85 11.03 16.03 3.75
CA TYR A 85 10.17 14.89 4.01
C TYR A 85 8.79 15.12 3.37
N ILE A 86 8.28 14.09 2.69
CA ILE A 86 7.00 14.12 1.99
C ILE A 86 6.08 13.07 2.61
N PHE A 87 5.01 13.53 3.24
CA PHE A 87 3.93 12.69 3.71
C PHE A 87 2.89 12.52 2.60
N LEU A 88 2.49 11.28 2.33
CA LEU A 88 1.38 11.01 1.43
C LEU A 88 0.08 11.02 2.22
N ALA A 89 -0.96 11.64 1.66
CA ALA A 89 -2.26 11.73 2.27
C ALA A 89 -3.38 11.50 1.25
N ASP A 90 -4.34 10.65 1.60
CA ASP A 90 -5.63 10.61 0.92
C ASP A 90 -6.56 11.69 1.51
N GLN A 91 -7.67 11.96 0.84
CA GLN A 91 -8.60 13.06 1.17
C GLN A 91 -9.58 12.77 2.32
N ASP A 92 -9.67 11.50 2.72
CA ASP A 92 -10.81 10.96 3.48
C ASP A 92 -10.43 10.37 4.85
N ASP A 93 -9.15 10.39 5.21
CA ASP A 93 -8.66 9.93 6.51
C ASP A 93 -8.65 11.04 7.58
N VAL A 94 -8.13 10.71 8.77
CA VAL A 94 -7.82 11.68 9.83
C VAL A 94 -6.47 11.33 10.48
N TRP A 95 -5.53 12.26 10.53
CA TRP A 95 -4.23 12.04 11.17
C TRP A 95 -4.31 12.10 12.70
N ASP A 96 -3.51 11.26 13.36
CA ASP A 96 -3.24 11.42 14.80
C ASP A 96 -2.44 12.70 15.05
N TYR A 97 -2.68 13.39 16.16
CA TYR A 97 -2.07 14.69 16.47
C TYR A 97 -0.53 14.65 16.50
N TYR A 98 0.07 13.51 16.88
CA TYR A 98 1.51 13.33 16.98
C TYR A 98 2.13 12.58 15.80
N LYS A 99 1.38 12.35 14.70
CA LYS A 99 1.85 11.56 13.55
C LYS A 99 3.16 12.11 13.00
N VAL A 100 3.20 13.41 12.68
CA VAL A 100 4.36 14.03 12.04
C VAL A 100 5.58 13.99 12.96
N GLU A 101 5.42 14.40 14.22
CA GLU A 101 6.51 14.42 15.20
C GLU A 101 7.13 13.03 15.40
N LYS A 102 6.32 11.98 15.55
CA LYS A 102 6.81 10.61 15.75
C LYS A 102 7.52 10.04 14.54
N ILE A 103 7.02 10.31 13.33
CA ILE A 103 7.67 9.88 12.09
C ILE A 103 9.03 10.58 11.93
N ILE A 104 9.09 11.88 12.19
CA ILE A 104 10.33 12.65 12.10
C ILE A 104 11.37 12.19 13.14
N ALA A 105 10.96 12.02 14.40
CA ALA A 105 11.85 11.50 15.44
C ALA A 105 12.46 10.14 15.06
N LYS A 106 11.71 9.29 14.35
CA LYS A 106 12.17 7.99 13.85
C LYS A 106 13.20 8.14 12.71
N PHE A 107 13.07 9.14 11.83
CA PHE A 107 14.10 9.46 10.83
C PHE A 107 15.37 10.02 11.47
N GLU A 108 15.24 10.92 12.45
CA GLU A 108 16.38 11.51 13.18
C GLU A 108 17.17 10.45 13.95
N GLY A 109 16.50 9.40 14.43
CA GLY A 109 17.14 8.26 15.08
C GLY A 109 17.89 7.30 14.14
N ASN A 110 17.71 7.42 12.81
CA ASN A 110 18.39 6.57 11.83
C ASN A 110 18.47 7.21 10.43
N GLU A 111 19.64 7.77 10.11
CA GLU A 111 19.89 8.47 8.84
C GLU A 111 19.74 7.59 7.59
N THR A 112 19.90 6.26 7.73
CA THR A 112 19.76 5.30 6.62
C THR A 112 18.31 5.14 6.14
N LEU A 113 17.33 5.56 6.95
CA LEU A 113 15.93 5.50 6.59
C LEU A 113 15.61 6.56 5.54
N GLU A 114 14.90 6.13 4.50
CA GLU A 114 14.40 6.96 3.41
C GLU A 114 12.87 6.89 3.32
N GLY A 115 12.22 5.95 4.01
CA GLY A 115 10.77 5.96 4.20
C GLY A 115 10.29 5.24 5.46
N ILE A 116 9.16 5.71 5.97
CA ILE A 116 8.51 5.19 7.18
C ILE A 116 7.02 5.07 6.92
N PHE A 117 6.43 3.94 7.29
CA PHE A 117 4.97 3.77 7.28
C PHE A 117 4.44 3.41 8.67
N THR A 118 3.16 3.67 8.91
CA THR A 118 2.54 3.48 10.24
C THR A 118 1.36 2.53 10.18
N ASN A 119 0.92 2.08 11.35
CA ASN A 119 -0.39 1.45 11.51
C ASN A 119 -1.48 2.53 11.61
N GLY A 120 -2.75 2.11 11.61
CA GLY A 120 -3.91 2.99 11.69
C GLY A 120 -5.11 2.29 12.30
N LYS A 121 -5.98 3.06 12.96
CA LYS A 121 -7.32 2.60 13.34
C LYS A 121 -8.21 2.60 12.10
N LEU A 122 -9.23 1.76 12.08
CA LEU A 122 -10.28 1.84 11.07
C LEU A 122 -11.45 2.65 11.61
N ILE A 123 -11.99 3.56 10.80
CA ILE A 123 -13.18 4.36 11.14
C ILE A 123 -14.23 4.25 10.03
N ASN A 124 -15.50 4.45 10.40
CA ASN A 124 -16.60 4.52 9.43
C ASN A 124 -16.85 5.96 8.94
N ASP A 125 -17.88 6.14 8.11
CA ASP A 125 -18.35 7.45 7.61
C ASP A 125 -18.68 8.49 8.70
N PHE A 126 -18.86 8.09 9.95
CA PHE A 126 -19.25 8.94 11.09
C PHE A 126 -18.09 9.19 12.06
N ASN A 127 -16.84 8.88 11.66
CA ASN A 127 -15.65 8.95 12.54
C ASN A 127 -15.68 7.96 13.72
N GLU A 128 -16.56 6.96 13.70
CA GLU A 128 -16.60 5.96 14.77
C GLU A 128 -15.58 4.85 14.48
N THR A 129 -14.82 4.47 15.52
CA THR A 129 -13.82 3.40 15.41
C THR A 129 -14.50 2.06 15.18
N ILE A 130 -14.00 1.31 14.19
CA ILE A 130 -14.39 -0.08 13.94
C ILE A 130 -13.55 -0.95 14.89
N PRO A 131 -14.17 -1.69 15.82
CA PRO A 131 -13.45 -2.43 16.85
C PRO A 131 -12.81 -3.72 16.31
N ASN A 132 -11.94 -4.34 17.12
CA ASN A 132 -11.37 -5.67 16.94
C ASN A 132 -10.38 -5.85 15.77
N THR A 133 -10.04 -4.79 15.05
CA THR A 133 -9.04 -4.84 13.98
C THR A 133 -8.38 -3.48 13.76
N ASP A 134 -7.29 -3.48 13.02
CA ASP A 134 -6.58 -2.29 12.59
C ASP A 134 -6.27 -2.36 11.09
N MET A 135 -5.62 -1.31 10.60
CA MET A 135 -5.24 -1.20 9.20
C MET A 135 -4.30 -2.34 8.80
N TRP A 136 -3.27 -2.63 9.58
CA TRP A 136 -2.29 -3.67 9.27
C TRP A 136 -2.87 -5.08 9.20
N ASP A 137 -3.72 -5.48 10.15
CA ASP A 137 -4.42 -6.76 10.12
C ASP A 137 -5.30 -6.86 8.85
N SER A 138 -5.91 -5.75 8.42
CA SER A 138 -6.73 -5.67 7.19
C SER A 138 -5.92 -5.75 5.88
N PHE A 139 -4.65 -5.34 5.92
CA PHE A 139 -3.68 -5.47 4.81
C PHE A 139 -2.71 -6.65 5.00
N TYR A 140 -3.01 -7.55 5.92
CA TYR A 140 -2.29 -8.80 6.18
C TYR A 140 -0.83 -8.65 6.65
N PHE A 141 -0.54 -7.53 7.33
CA PHE A 141 0.73 -7.30 8.01
C PHE A 141 0.62 -7.58 9.50
N PHE A 142 0.80 -8.85 9.84
CA PHE A 142 0.69 -9.33 11.22
C PHE A 142 1.99 -9.09 12.01
N GLU A 143 2.37 -7.82 12.16
CA GLU A 143 3.64 -7.38 12.75
C GLU A 143 3.97 -8.11 14.06
N LYS A 144 2.99 -8.25 14.96
CA LYS A 144 3.08 -8.91 16.27
C LYS A 144 3.51 -10.38 16.20
N ASN A 145 3.30 -11.04 15.05
CA ASN A 145 3.60 -12.45 14.86
C ASN A 145 4.94 -12.70 14.13
N LEU A 146 5.61 -11.64 13.68
CA LEU A 146 6.83 -11.71 12.88
C LEU A 146 8.09 -11.57 13.74
N GLU A 147 9.17 -12.23 13.31
CA GLU A 147 10.50 -12.07 13.91
C GLU A 147 11.05 -10.68 13.62
N LYS A 148 11.85 -10.14 14.56
CA LYS A 148 12.44 -8.79 14.47
C LYS A 148 13.95 -8.87 14.22
N PRO A 149 14.50 -8.00 13.36
CA PRO A 149 13.80 -7.05 12.50
C PRO A 149 12.96 -7.76 11.42
N VAL A 150 11.84 -7.15 11.02
CA VAL A 150 10.96 -7.75 10.01
C VAL A 150 11.58 -7.61 8.62
N ASP A 151 11.69 -8.71 7.88
CA ASP A 151 12.09 -8.70 6.47
C ASP A 151 10.94 -8.18 5.57
N LEU A 152 10.82 -6.86 5.49
CA LEU A 152 9.80 -6.17 4.69
C LEU A 152 9.95 -6.48 3.19
N LEU A 153 11.18 -6.63 2.70
CA LEU A 153 11.44 -6.95 1.30
C LEU A 153 10.89 -8.34 0.94
N CYS A 154 11.10 -9.35 1.80
CA CYS A 154 10.53 -10.68 1.61
C CYS A 154 9.00 -10.65 1.53
N LEU A 155 8.35 -9.89 2.42
CA LEU A 155 6.90 -9.75 2.42
C LEU A 155 6.38 -9.05 1.14
N LEU A 156 7.00 -7.96 0.70
CA LEU A 156 6.62 -7.25 -0.54
C LEU A 156 6.80 -8.11 -1.80
N LYS A 157 7.89 -8.90 -1.85
CA LYS A 157 8.19 -9.80 -2.98
C LYS A 157 7.21 -10.98 -3.07
N HIS A 158 6.70 -11.45 -1.95
CA HIS A 158 6.10 -12.79 -1.88
C HIS A 158 4.68 -12.84 -1.32
N HIS A 159 4.16 -11.76 -0.73
CA HIS A 159 2.85 -11.77 -0.09
C HIS A 159 1.83 -10.84 -0.78
N ALA A 160 1.83 -9.58 -0.40
CA ALA A 160 0.89 -8.55 -0.85
C ALA A 160 1.45 -7.17 -0.52
N ASN A 161 0.84 -6.11 -1.06
CA ASN A 161 1.11 -4.78 -0.56
C ASN A 161 0.57 -4.64 0.87
N MET A 162 1.47 -4.37 1.82
CA MET A 162 1.12 -4.04 3.21
C MET A 162 1.32 -2.56 3.55
N VAL A 163 1.99 -1.81 2.68
CA VAL A 163 2.26 -0.39 2.89
C VAL A 163 1.13 0.37 2.22
N THR A 164 0.37 1.11 3.02
CA THR A 164 -0.72 1.96 2.53
C THR A 164 -0.18 3.37 2.29
N GLY A 165 -0.45 3.94 1.12
CA GLY A 165 0.01 5.28 0.74
C GLY A 165 -0.23 6.33 1.82
N ALA A 166 -1.46 6.43 2.35
CA ALA A 166 -1.84 7.42 3.37
C ALA A 166 -1.06 7.34 4.71
N THR A 167 -0.26 6.30 4.93
CA THR A 167 0.61 6.19 6.12
C THR A 167 2.08 6.39 5.84
N LEU A 168 2.45 6.54 4.57
CA LEU A 168 3.84 6.59 4.14
C LEU A 168 4.37 8.02 4.16
N CYS A 169 5.55 8.19 4.77
CA CYS A 169 6.39 9.35 4.63
C CYS A 169 7.71 8.94 3.98
N ILE A 170 8.20 9.74 3.03
CA ILE A 170 9.45 9.50 2.29
C ILE A 170 10.37 10.72 2.33
N LYS A 171 11.68 10.51 2.23
CA LYS A 171 12.63 11.60 1.99
C LYS A 171 12.56 12.08 0.54
N LYS A 172 12.70 13.38 0.29
CA LYS A 172 12.74 13.97 -1.06
C LYS A 172 13.85 13.38 -1.92
N SER A 173 14.97 12.98 -1.31
CA SER A 173 16.12 12.41 -2.00
C SER A 173 15.79 11.18 -2.85
N ILE A 174 14.73 10.42 -2.53
CA ILE A 174 14.34 9.23 -3.29
C ILE A 174 13.39 9.53 -4.45
N VAL A 175 12.90 10.77 -4.62
CA VAL A 175 11.87 11.10 -5.63
C VAL A 175 12.35 10.76 -7.05
N ASN A 176 13.59 11.08 -7.39
CA ASN A 176 14.17 10.76 -8.71
C ASN A 176 14.33 9.25 -8.94
N LEU A 177 14.32 8.45 -7.87
CA LEU A 177 14.44 7.00 -7.94
C LEU A 177 13.07 6.33 -8.14
N ILE A 178 12.02 6.91 -7.58
CA ILE A 178 10.66 6.35 -7.65
C ILE A 178 9.85 6.90 -8.82
N LEU A 179 10.17 8.09 -9.32
CA LEU A 179 9.44 8.75 -10.42
C LEU A 179 10.18 8.64 -11.77
N PRO A 180 9.45 8.60 -12.90
CA PRO A 180 7.99 8.45 -12.98
C PRO A 180 7.55 7.05 -12.53
N PHE A 181 6.31 6.93 -12.02
CA PHE A 181 5.78 5.62 -11.71
C PHE A 181 5.60 4.81 -13.01
N PRO A 182 5.84 3.48 -12.99
CA PRO A 182 5.52 2.65 -14.15
C PRO A 182 4.01 2.66 -14.45
N ASP A 183 3.58 2.13 -15.60
CA ASP A 183 2.15 1.87 -15.82
C ASP A 183 1.66 0.75 -14.88
N LEU A 184 1.19 1.13 -13.70
CA LEU A 184 0.75 0.21 -12.65
C LEU A 184 -0.74 -0.21 -12.79
N THR A 185 -1.48 0.48 -13.66
CA THR A 185 -2.95 0.44 -13.72
C THR A 185 -3.50 -0.96 -14.08
N LYS A 186 -2.74 -1.76 -14.82
CA LYS A 186 -3.22 -3.04 -15.38
C LYS A 186 -3.19 -4.23 -14.41
N LYS A 187 -2.57 -4.10 -13.23
CA LYS A 187 -2.32 -5.26 -12.32
C LYS A 187 -2.61 -5.05 -10.84
N LYS A 188 -3.31 -3.98 -10.44
CA LYS A 188 -3.52 -3.65 -9.01
C LYS A 188 -2.21 -3.53 -8.24
N PHE A 189 -1.18 -3.03 -8.93
CA PHE A 189 0.03 -2.55 -8.32
C PHE A 189 -0.17 -1.04 -8.19
N TYR A 190 0.19 -0.45 -7.08
CA TYR A 190 -0.09 0.94 -6.78
C TYR A 190 1.19 1.68 -6.40
N HIS A 191 1.11 3.01 -6.31
CA HIS A 191 2.28 3.85 -6.09
C HIS A 191 2.98 3.52 -4.76
N ASP A 192 2.20 3.25 -3.72
CA ASP A 192 2.69 2.87 -2.40
C ASP A 192 3.45 1.54 -2.41
N GLU A 193 2.93 0.52 -3.09
CA GLU A 193 3.64 -0.76 -3.26
C GLU A 193 4.95 -0.60 -4.04
N TRP A 194 4.96 0.27 -5.05
CA TRP A 194 6.17 0.59 -5.82
C TRP A 194 7.23 1.27 -4.96
N ILE A 195 6.85 2.33 -4.25
CA ILE A 195 7.75 3.08 -3.37
C ILE A 195 8.29 2.17 -2.27
N ALA A 196 7.41 1.40 -1.62
CA ALA A 196 7.79 0.46 -0.58
C ALA A 196 8.79 -0.60 -1.07
N LEU A 197 8.60 -1.16 -2.27
CA LEU A 197 9.50 -2.14 -2.84
C LEU A 197 10.91 -1.57 -3.07
N ILE A 198 11.00 -0.33 -3.56
CA ILE A 198 12.27 0.36 -3.79
C ILE A 198 12.99 0.60 -2.47
N LEU A 199 12.30 1.20 -1.48
CA LEU A 199 12.87 1.48 -0.17
C LEU A 199 13.31 0.20 0.56
N ALA A 200 12.46 -0.84 0.54
CA ALA A 200 12.79 -2.12 1.16
C ALA A 200 13.97 -2.82 0.47
N SER A 201 14.11 -2.69 -0.85
CA SER A 201 15.27 -3.25 -1.59
C SER A 201 16.61 -2.61 -1.20
N ARG A 202 16.56 -1.39 -0.67
CA ARG A 202 17.70 -0.59 -0.21
C ARG A 202 17.94 -0.70 1.29
N ASN A 203 17.12 -1.48 2.01
CA ASN A 203 17.09 -1.53 3.47
C ASN A 203 16.85 -0.16 4.12
N SER A 204 16.09 0.73 3.46
CA SER A 204 15.81 2.09 3.92
C SER A 204 14.33 2.34 4.27
N LEU A 205 13.52 1.27 4.30
CA LEU A 205 12.12 1.30 4.78
C LEU A 205 12.04 0.77 6.21
N ASP A 206 11.35 1.49 7.08
CA ASP A 206 10.98 1.01 8.43
C ASP A 206 9.52 1.38 8.75
N TYR A 207 9.05 1.02 9.95
CA TYR A 207 7.68 1.26 10.38
C TYR A 207 7.56 1.73 11.83
N ILE A 208 6.39 2.28 12.16
CA ILE A 208 5.96 2.60 13.53
C ILE A 208 4.66 1.85 13.81
N ASN A 209 4.65 1.01 14.85
CA ASN A 209 3.51 0.18 15.26
C ASN A 209 2.43 0.96 16.05
N GLU A 210 2.42 2.28 15.93
CA GLU A 210 1.41 3.12 16.54
C GLU A 210 0.32 3.47 15.53
N HIS A 211 -0.90 3.67 16.01
CA HIS A 211 -2.02 4.12 15.20
C HIS A 211 -1.92 5.62 14.94
N LEU A 212 -1.16 6.00 13.91
CA LEU A 212 -0.92 7.41 13.56
C LEU A 212 -1.82 7.91 12.42
N ILE A 213 -2.90 7.18 12.15
CA ILE A 213 -3.98 7.57 11.26
C ILE A 213 -5.26 6.87 11.71
N SER A 214 -6.40 7.49 11.45
CA SER A 214 -7.71 6.85 11.44
C SER A 214 -8.15 6.73 9.98
N TYR A 215 -7.99 5.52 9.44
CA TYR A 215 -8.25 5.16 8.05
C TYR A 215 -9.75 4.94 7.83
N ARG A 216 -10.35 5.69 6.91
CA ARG A 216 -11.80 5.66 6.72
C ARG A 216 -12.24 4.60 5.73
N ILE A 217 -13.28 3.85 6.11
CA ILE A 217 -13.95 2.89 5.23
C ILE A 217 -15.33 3.41 4.84
N HIS A 218 -15.46 3.78 3.57
CA HIS A 218 -16.72 4.27 3.00
C HIS A 218 -16.99 3.70 1.59
N SER A 219 -18.23 3.81 1.13
CA SER A 219 -18.68 3.16 -0.12
C SER A 219 -18.09 3.78 -1.39
N SER A 220 -17.66 5.04 -1.34
CA SER A 220 -17.10 5.77 -2.48
C SER A 220 -15.57 5.68 -2.61
N GLN A 221 -14.88 4.97 -1.72
CA GLN A 221 -13.42 4.82 -1.78
C GLN A 221 -13.01 4.08 -3.07
N GLN A 222 -11.95 4.54 -3.74
CA GLN A 222 -11.50 3.93 -5.00
C GLN A 222 -10.78 2.59 -4.75
N ILE A 223 -9.92 2.55 -3.73
CA ILE A 223 -9.07 1.40 -3.36
C ILE A 223 -9.05 1.36 -1.82
N GLY A 224 -9.15 0.18 -1.21
CA GLY A 224 -9.10 0.06 0.25
C GLY A 224 -9.67 -1.24 0.82
N VAL A 225 -9.92 -1.24 2.13
CA VAL A 225 -10.57 -2.33 2.85
C VAL A 225 -12.06 -2.35 2.51
N ASN A 226 -12.57 -3.43 1.92
CA ASN A 226 -14.00 -3.56 1.59
C ASN A 226 -14.79 -4.00 2.83
N ARG A 227 -16.00 -3.47 3.07
CA ARG A 227 -16.87 -3.85 4.21
C ARG A 227 -17.09 -5.36 4.33
N GLN A 228 -17.23 -6.09 3.21
CA GLN A 228 -17.33 -7.55 3.22
C GLN A 228 -16.11 -8.25 3.83
N LYS A 229 -14.91 -7.64 3.78
CA LYS A 229 -13.73 -8.18 4.46
C LYS A 229 -13.80 -8.01 5.98
N LEU A 230 -14.50 -7.00 6.51
CA LEU A 230 -14.58 -6.74 7.95
C LEU A 230 -15.36 -7.84 8.68
N ASP A 231 -16.43 -8.36 8.06
CA ASP A 231 -17.21 -9.47 8.62
C ASP A 231 -16.42 -10.79 8.64
N ASP A 232 -15.45 -10.96 7.73
CA ASP A 232 -14.54 -12.11 7.66
C ASP A 232 -13.36 -12.02 8.66
N ILE A 233 -13.13 -10.87 9.33
CA ILE A 233 -11.98 -10.64 10.23
C ILE A 233 -12.12 -11.38 11.58
N ILE A 234 -13.27 -12.00 11.85
CA ILE A 234 -13.44 -12.87 13.03
C ILE A 234 -12.50 -14.10 12.99
N VAL A 235 -11.85 -14.41 11.86
CA VAL A 235 -10.85 -15.49 11.77
C VAL A 235 -9.56 -15.06 11.04
N PRO A 236 -8.51 -14.58 11.76
CA PRO A 236 -7.19 -14.23 11.20
C PRO A 236 -6.42 -15.41 10.58
N HIS A 237 -6.95 -16.62 10.71
CA HIS A 237 -6.18 -17.86 10.65
C HIS A 237 -5.52 -18.16 9.28
N PRO A 238 -6.14 -17.91 8.10
CA PRO A 238 -5.49 -18.28 6.85
C PRO A 238 -4.36 -17.33 6.47
N HIS A 239 -4.61 -16.02 6.49
CA HIS A 239 -3.66 -15.02 6.02
C HIS A 239 -2.42 -14.95 6.92
N LEU A 240 -2.61 -15.00 8.25
CA LEU A 240 -1.49 -15.11 9.19
C LEU A 240 -0.63 -16.34 8.90
N ILE A 241 -1.24 -17.51 8.71
CA ILE A 241 -0.50 -18.73 8.35
C ILE A 241 0.31 -18.52 7.07
N TYR A 242 -0.24 -17.88 6.04
CA TYR A 242 0.50 -17.66 4.80
C TYR A 242 1.64 -16.66 4.99
N THR A 243 1.45 -15.59 5.75
CA THR A 243 2.53 -14.67 6.13
C THR A 243 3.65 -15.42 6.84
N LEU A 244 3.32 -16.23 7.85
CA LEU A 244 4.29 -17.06 8.58
C LEU A 244 4.99 -18.10 7.69
N GLN A 245 4.30 -18.62 6.66
CA GLN A 245 4.92 -19.53 5.69
C GLN A 245 5.89 -18.84 4.75
N ILE A 246 5.58 -17.61 4.34
CA ILE A 246 6.45 -16.79 3.49
C ILE A 246 7.72 -16.42 4.23
N THR A 247 7.61 -16.05 5.51
CA THR A 247 8.74 -15.76 6.39
C THR A 247 9.43 -17.02 6.93
N LYS A 248 9.07 -18.22 6.42
CA LYS A 248 9.65 -19.52 6.78
C LYS A 248 9.50 -19.93 8.26
N LYS A 249 8.69 -19.22 9.04
CA LYS A 249 8.37 -19.52 10.45
C LYS A 249 7.39 -20.69 10.60
N TYR A 250 6.59 -20.96 9.57
CA TYR A 250 5.66 -22.08 9.54
C TYR A 250 5.77 -22.82 8.21
N PHE A 251 5.73 -24.16 8.21
CA PHE A 251 5.76 -24.92 6.95
C PHE A 251 4.35 -25.37 6.56
N PRO A 252 3.96 -25.26 5.28
CA PRO A 252 2.68 -25.77 4.82
C PRO A 252 2.66 -27.30 4.95
N ASN A 253 1.69 -27.82 5.70
CA ASN A 253 1.57 -29.24 6.03
C ASN A 253 0.27 -29.90 5.52
N SER A 254 -0.68 -29.10 5.02
CA SER A 254 -1.93 -29.59 4.44
C SER A 254 -2.05 -29.26 2.96
N PHE A 255 -2.82 -30.07 2.22
CA PHE A 255 -3.09 -29.85 0.80
C PHE A 255 -3.63 -28.44 0.54
N THR A 256 -4.52 -27.95 1.40
CA THR A 256 -5.14 -26.63 1.28
C THR A 256 -4.11 -25.52 1.45
N GLN A 257 -3.23 -25.62 2.43
CA GLN A 257 -2.14 -24.65 2.65
C GLN A 257 -1.15 -24.66 1.47
N CYS A 258 -0.66 -25.84 1.07
CA CYS A 258 0.23 -25.99 -0.10
C CYS A 258 -0.41 -25.42 -1.37
N ARG A 259 -1.72 -25.59 -1.56
CA ARG A 259 -2.45 -25.07 -2.72
C ARG A 259 -2.53 -23.55 -2.68
N ARG A 260 -2.81 -22.96 -1.52
CA ARG A 260 -2.99 -21.52 -1.38
C ARG A 260 -1.65 -20.79 -1.49
N ILE A 261 -0.59 -21.29 -0.85
CA ILE A 261 0.75 -20.71 -1.01
C ILE A 261 1.28 -20.83 -2.44
N SER A 262 1.06 -21.97 -3.11
CA SER A 262 1.36 -22.14 -4.54
C SER A 262 0.65 -21.08 -5.40
N ARG A 263 -0.61 -20.75 -5.08
CA ARG A 263 -1.38 -19.71 -5.78
C ARG A 263 -0.82 -18.30 -5.49
N ILE A 264 -0.45 -18.01 -4.25
CA ILE A 264 0.16 -16.72 -3.87
C ILE A 264 1.44 -16.50 -4.68
N TYR A 265 2.39 -17.43 -4.64
CA TYR A 265 3.64 -17.32 -5.41
C TYR A 265 3.40 -17.20 -6.92
N TYR A 266 2.43 -17.94 -7.48
CA TYR A 266 2.09 -17.81 -8.90
C TYR A 266 1.49 -16.44 -9.26
N ASN A 267 0.69 -15.86 -8.36
CA ASN A 267 0.15 -14.50 -8.55
C ASN A 267 1.26 -13.46 -8.48
N CYS A 268 2.19 -13.58 -7.53
CA CYS A 268 3.37 -12.71 -7.43
C CYS A 268 4.25 -12.85 -8.69
N TYR A 269 4.53 -14.07 -9.14
CA TYR A 269 5.23 -14.30 -10.42
C TYR A 269 4.53 -13.57 -11.58
N LYS A 270 3.21 -13.73 -11.74
CA LYS A 270 2.47 -13.04 -12.81
C LYS A 270 2.57 -11.52 -12.70
N LYS A 271 2.46 -10.97 -11.49
CA LYS A 271 2.54 -9.53 -11.22
C LYS A 271 3.92 -9.01 -11.64
N PHE A 272 4.99 -9.55 -11.07
CA PHE A 272 6.36 -9.09 -11.33
C PHE A 272 6.84 -9.41 -12.75
N ASN A 273 6.45 -10.54 -13.34
CA ASN A 273 6.75 -10.84 -14.75
C ASN A 273 6.05 -9.85 -15.70
N THR A 274 4.83 -9.43 -15.38
CA THR A 274 4.14 -8.41 -16.20
C THR A 274 4.85 -7.07 -16.05
N LEU A 275 5.17 -6.66 -14.81
CA LEU A 275 5.90 -5.41 -14.55
C LEU A 275 7.25 -5.41 -15.26
N ALA A 276 8.03 -6.50 -15.18
CA ALA A 276 9.31 -6.65 -15.88
C ALA A 276 9.18 -6.53 -17.41
N LEU A 277 8.11 -7.05 -18.01
CA LEU A 277 7.86 -6.92 -19.46
C LEU A 277 7.41 -5.51 -19.86
N LEU A 278 6.67 -4.81 -18.99
CA LEU A 278 6.26 -3.43 -19.23
C LEU A 278 7.40 -2.44 -18.98
N TYR A 279 8.34 -2.81 -18.11
CA TYR A 279 9.50 -2.03 -17.70
C TYR A 279 10.78 -2.58 -18.33
N THR A 280 10.72 -3.00 -19.59
CA THR A 280 11.82 -3.63 -20.35
C THR A 280 13.11 -2.80 -20.45
N ASP A 281 13.12 -1.58 -19.90
CA ASP A 281 14.31 -0.73 -19.80
C ASP A 281 15.00 -0.90 -18.44
N LYS A 282 16.33 -0.99 -18.47
CA LYS A 282 17.24 -1.27 -17.34
C LYS A 282 17.26 -0.19 -16.22
N GLN A 283 16.27 0.69 -16.17
CA GLN A 283 16.19 1.82 -15.24
C GLN A 283 15.49 1.48 -13.92
N SER A 284 14.97 0.25 -13.74
CA SER A 284 14.27 -0.07 -12.50
C SER A 284 15.32 -0.20 -11.39
N PRO A 285 15.15 0.50 -10.26
CA PRO A 285 16.04 0.32 -9.11
C PRO A 285 15.91 -1.07 -8.46
N VAL A 286 14.99 -1.91 -8.93
CA VAL A 286 14.75 -3.27 -8.43
C VAL A 286 14.69 -4.25 -9.59
N ASP A 287 15.36 -5.40 -9.47
CA ASP A 287 15.28 -6.46 -10.50
C ASP A 287 13.94 -7.22 -10.42
N LEU A 288 12.93 -6.69 -11.11
CA LEU A 288 11.58 -7.26 -11.20
C LEU A 288 11.58 -8.66 -11.83
N ASN A 289 12.51 -8.92 -12.77
CA ASN A 289 12.61 -10.22 -13.42
C ASN A 289 13.16 -11.28 -12.45
N GLN A 290 14.17 -10.93 -11.67
CA GLN A 290 14.67 -11.78 -10.59
C GLN A 290 13.56 -12.09 -9.58
N ILE A 291 12.81 -11.08 -9.12
CA ILE A 291 11.68 -11.30 -8.20
C ILE A 291 10.63 -12.24 -8.82
N ALA A 292 10.35 -12.09 -10.11
CA ALA A 292 9.42 -12.98 -10.82
C ALA A 292 9.94 -14.43 -10.85
N LEU A 293 11.20 -14.64 -11.23
CA LEU A 293 11.83 -15.96 -11.31
C LEU A 293 11.91 -16.66 -9.95
N GLU A 294 12.23 -15.92 -8.89
CA GLU A 294 12.20 -16.41 -7.52
C GLU A 294 10.79 -16.90 -7.12
N ASN A 295 9.76 -16.10 -7.39
CA ASN A 295 8.36 -16.50 -7.15
C ASN A 295 7.94 -17.72 -7.98
N LEU A 296 8.45 -17.85 -9.22
CA LEU A 296 8.21 -19.04 -10.04
C LEU A 296 8.88 -20.29 -9.45
N ALA A 297 10.10 -20.16 -8.92
CA ALA A 297 10.80 -21.25 -8.23
C ALA A 297 10.05 -21.67 -6.95
N LEU A 298 9.61 -20.70 -6.15
CA LEU A 298 8.79 -20.95 -4.95
C LEU A 298 7.45 -21.61 -5.30
N HIS A 299 6.78 -21.17 -6.38
CA HIS A 299 5.58 -21.81 -6.91
C HIS A 299 5.84 -23.29 -7.28
N LYS A 300 6.92 -23.58 -8.01
CA LYS A 300 7.29 -24.95 -8.39
C LYS A 300 7.55 -25.83 -7.15
N LYS A 301 8.25 -25.29 -6.14
CA LYS A 301 8.48 -25.97 -4.85
C LYS A 301 7.17 -26.26 -4.11
N ALA A 302 6.25 -25.29 -4.08
CA ALA A 302 4.93 -25.45 -3.47
C ALA A 302 4.06 -26.47 -4.23
N GLU A 303 4.13 -26.51 -5.57
CA GLU A 303 3.43 -27.52 -6.40
C GLU A 303 3.96 -28.94 -6.16
N LYS A 304 5.28 -29.10 -5.97
CA LYS A 304 5.89 -30.38 -5.60
C LYS A 304 5.35 -30.87 -4.26
N LYS A 305 5.41 -30.02 -3.21
CA LYS A 305 4.83 -30.33 -1.89
C LYS A 305 3.33 -30.63 -1.94
N LEU A 306 2.59 -29.92 -2.80
CA LEU A 306 1.16 -30.15 -2.97
C LEU A 306 0.88 -31.57 -3.53
N ARG A 307 1.68 -32.01 -4.51
CA ARG A 307 1.60 -33.35 -5.09
C ARG A 307 1.96 -34.43 -4.07
N GLU A 308 3.01 -34.20 -3.28
CA GLU A 308 3.46 -35.10 -2.20
C GLU A 308 2.40 -35.23 -1.11
N ASN A 309 1.72 -34.14 -0.75
CA ASN A 309 0.68 -34.16 0.28
C ASN A 309 -0.57 -34.96 -0.13
N SER A 310 -1.01 -34.86 -1.39
CA SER A 310 -2.09 -35.72 -1.90
C SER A 310 -2.09 -35.80 -3.43
N TRP A 311 -1.57 -36.92 -3.93
CA TRP A 311 -1.46 -37.19 -5.37
C TRP A 311 -2.83 -37.17 -6.07
N TYR A 312 -3.85 -37.78 -5.45
CA TYR A 312 -5.20 -37.93 -6.01
C TYR A 312 -5.90 -36.56 -6.12
N ARG A 313 -5.89 -35.77 -5.04
CA ARG A 313 -6.44 -34.40 -5.04
C ARG A 313 -5.70 -33.50 -6.04
N TYR A 314 -4.39 -33.70 -6.21
CA TYR A 314 -3.60 -32.99 -7.22
C TYR A 314 -4.06 -33.31 -8.65
N LYS A 315 -4.27 -34.60 -8.98
CA LYS A 315 -4.77 -35.03 -10.30
C LYS A 315 -6.17 -34.50 -10.58
N LEU A 316 -7.11 -34.65 -9.65
CA LEU A 316 -8.47 -34.12 -9.78
C LEU A 316 -8.48 -32.62 -10.11
N ARG A 317 -7.60 -31.84 -9.46
CA ARG A 317 -7.45 -30.40 -9.72
C ARG A 317 -6.98 -30.09 -11.15
N LYS A 318 -6.11 -30.92 -11.73
CA LYS A 318 -5.62 -30.72 -13.11
C LYS A 318 -6.70 -31.07 -14.12
N VAL A 319 -7.45 -32.15 -13.88
CA VAL A 319 -8.59 -32.57 -14.70
C VAL A 319 -9.71 -31.52 -14.67
N SER A 320 -10.09 -31.02 -13.49
CA SER A 320 -11.12 -29.97 -13.39
C SER A 320 -10.71 -28.70 -14.13
N LYS A 321 -9.47 -28.23 -13.98
CA LYS A 321 -8.95 -27.08 -14.75
C LYS A 321 -9.01 -27.30 -16.27
N PHE A 322 -8.78 -28.52 -16.74
CA PHE A 322 -8.85 -28.86 -18.16
C PHE A 322 -10.29 -28.82 -18.68
N ILE A 323 -11.24 -29.41 -17.94
CA ILE A 323 -12.67 -29.42 -18.28
C ILE A 323 -13.24 -27.99 -18.26
N PHE A 324 -12.94 -27.20 -17.22
CA PHE A 324 -13.42 -25.81 -17.11
C PHE A 324 -12.79 -24.87 -18.13
N ARG A 325 -11.56 -25.14 -18.61
CA ARG A 325 -10.96 -24.38 -19.72
C ARG A 325 -11.67 -24.66 -21.04
N LYS A 326 -12.05 -25.91 -21.32
CA LYS A 326 -12.82 -26.26 -22.53
C LYS A 326 -14.20 -25.59 -22.57
N LYS A 327 -14.87 -25.45 -21.41
CA LYS A 327 -16.18 -24.75 -21.30
C LYS A 327 -16.13 -23.22 -21.45
N LYS A 328 -14.96 -22.59 -21.48
CA LYS A 328 -14.81 -21.14 -21.70
C LYS A 328 -14.42 -20.76 -23.14
N VAL A 329 -14.19 -21.78 -23.99
CA VAL A 329 -13.78 -21.64 -25.39
C VAL A 329 -14.90 -22.09 -26.35
N LEU A 330 -15.97 -22.67 -25.79
CA LEU A 330 -17.30 -22.82 -26.39
C LEU A 330 -18.17 -21.70 -25.81
#